data_AF-A0A835M3D8-F1
#
_entry.id   AF-A0A835M3D8-F1
#
_cell.length_a   1.000
_cell.length_b   1.000
_cell.length_c   1.000
_cell.angle_alpha   90.00
_cell.angle_beta   90.00
_cell.angle_gamma   90.00
#
_symmetry.space_group_name_H-M   'P 1'
#
loop_
_entity.id
_entity.type
_entity.pdbx_description
1 polymer ?
#
loop_
_entity_poly.entity_id
_entity_poly.type
_entity_poly.pdbx_seq_one_letter_code
_entity_poly.pdbx_strand_id
1 'polypeptide(L)'
;MTNGRPDSGYLYWRWKPRDCELPRFDAKRFLKLMRNKSWAFIGDSISRNHVQSLLCILSKVEEGHEVYHDKEYKSKRWLFPSYNFTLSVIWSPFLVNAAIFEDVNGVSTSDIELHLDKLDKKWADQFQSLDYMIISGGKWFLKTAIYYENNTIQGCHYCPKRNFTELGFPYAYRKALHRVLNFIVTSNHKGLILFRSATPDHFENGEWFSGGTCQRTVPFKDGEISLKDLDVILRKIELEEFTKAEAVASKNKVKLKLLDTTNLALLRPDGHPGPYRHFHPFAQDKNAEVQNDCLHWCLPGPIDSWSDLVMKMVLDG
;
A
#
# COMPACT_ATOMS: atom_id res chain seq x y z
N MET A 1 -1.70 14.07 -20.51
CA MET A 1 -1.32 13.82 -19.09
C MET A 1 -0.70 15.08 -18.53
N THR A 2 -1.03 15.47 -17.30
CA THR A 2 -0.68 16.78 -16.73
C THR A 2 0.83 16.99 -16.53
N ASN A 3 1.56 15.96 -16.11
CA ASN A 3 2.99 16.09 -15.78
C ASN A 3 3.93 15.96 -17.00
N GLY A 4 3.39 15.85 -18.22
CA GLY A 4 4.20 15.81 -19.45
C GLY A 4 4.69 14.42 -19.88
N ARG A 5 4.23 13.34 -19.26
CA ARG A 5 4.52 11.97 -19.73
C ARG A 5 4.03 11.81 -21.19
N PRO A 6 4.86 11.32 -22.13
CA PRO A 6 4.51 11.26 -23.55
C PRO A 6 3.72 10.00 -23.95
N ASP A 7 3.96 8.86 -23.30
CA ASP A 7 3.34 7.57 -23.63
C ASP A 7 2.06 7.33 -22.82
N SER A 8 1.00 6.84 -23.47
CA SER A 8 -0.29 6.54 -22.82
C SER A 8 -0.71 5.08 -22.94
N GLY A 9 0.16 4.20 -23.47
CA GLY A 9 -0.16 2.80 -23.74
C GLY A 9 -0.60 2.03 -22.50
N TYR A 10 -0.02 2.36 -21.34
CA TYR A 10 -0.31 1.73 -20.05
C TYR A 10 -1.77 1.86 -19.59
N LEU A 11 -2.51 2.85 -20.10
CA LEU A 11 -3.92 3.10 -19.77
C LEU A 11 -4.89 2.06 -20.35
N TYR A 12 -4.48 1.37 -21.41
CA TYR A 12 -5.36 0.49 -22.18
C TYR A 12 -5.28 -0.98 -21.76
N TRP A 13 -4.43 -1.29 -20.78
CA TRP A 13 -4.27 -2.65 -20.27
C TRP A 13 -5.23 -2.93 -19.12
N ARG A 14 -5.77 -4.15 -19.15
CA ARG A 14 -6.64 -4.66 -18.10
C ARG A 14 -6.16 -6.01 -17.63
N TRP A 15 -6.09 -6.19 -16.32
CA TRP A 15 -5.87 -7.50 -15.74
C TRP A 15 -7.08 -8.41 -15.99
N LYS A 16 -6.83 -9.63 -16.47
CA LYS A 16 -7.86 -10.65 -16.69
C LYS A 16 -7.48 -11.92 -15.92
N PRO A 17 -8.32 -12.41 -14.99
CA PRO A 17 -8.14 -13.72 -14.38
C PRO A 17 -8.20 -14.85 -15.43
N ARG A 18 -7.55 -15.99 -15.15
CA ARG A 18 -7.49 -17.11 -16.11
C ARG A 18 -8.85 -17.80 -16.29
N ASP A 19 -9.51 -18.09 -15.17
CA ASP A 19 -10.67 -19.00 -15.13
C ASP A 19 -12.00 -18.29 -14.89
N CYS A 20 -12.00 -16.96 -14.87
CA CYS A 20 -13.22 -16.17 -14.68
C CYS A 20 -13.14 -14.78 -15.29
N GLU A 21 -14.30 -14.16 -15.45
CA GLU A 21 -14.40 -12.76 -15.85
C GLU A 21 -14.43 -11.87 -14.60
N LEU A 22 -13.59 -10.83 -14.60
CA LEU A 22 -13.63 -9.77 -13.59
C LEU A 22 -14.46 -8.61 -14.15
N PRO A 23 -15.63 -8.27 -13.57
CA PRO A 23 -16.39 -7.10 -13.98
C PRO A 23 -15.61 -5.81 -13.70
N ARG A 24 -15.86 -4.76 -14.49
CA ARG A 24 -15.30 -3.43 -14.20
C ARG A 24 -15.95 -2.85 -12.96
N PHE A 25 -15.21 -2.01 -12.25
CA PHE A 25 -15.73 -1.28 -11.11
C PHE A 25 -16.94 -0.42 -11.50
N ASP A 26 -18.08 -0.68 -10.85
CA ASP A 26 -19.28 0.13 -10.96
C ASP A 26 -19.38 1.05 -9.74
N ALA A 27 -18.98 2.31 -9.93
CA ALA A 27 -18.97 3.32 -8.88
C ALA A 27 -20.36 3.58 -8.28
N LYS A 28 -21.42 3.55 -9.11
CA LYS A 28 -22.79 3.82 -8.66
C LYS A 28 -23.29 2.67 -7.79
N ARG A 29 -23.01 1.43 -8.19
CA ARG A 29 -23.34 0.24 -7.40
C ARG A 29 -22.52 0.21 -6.11
N PHE A 30 -21.23 0.50 -6.17
CA PHE A 30 -20.35 0.53 -5.00
C PHE A 30 -20.85 1.53 -3.95
N LEU A 31 -21.05 2.80 -4.32
CA LEU A 31 -21.53 3.83 -3.39
C LEU A 31 -22.88 3.46 -2.77
N LYS A 32 -23.81 2.90 -3.55
CA LYS A 32 -25.09 2.41 -3.02
C LYS A 32 -24.91 1.34 -1.94
N LEU A 33 -23.98 0.41 -2.14
CA LEU A 33 -23.69 -0.66 -1.19
C LEU A 33 -22.89 -0.20 0.03
N MET A 34 -22.17 0.91 -0.09
CA MET A 34 -21.39 1.53 0.99
C MET A 34 -22.15 2.60 1.77
N ARG A 35 -23.45 2.76 1.51
CA ARG A 35 -24.30 3.70 2.24
C ARG A 35 -24.24 3.45 3.75
N ASN A 36 -24.03 4.52 4.52
CA ASN A 36 -23.88 4.51 5.97
C ASN A 36 -22.71 3.65 6.49
N LYS A 37 -21.64 3.49 5.68
CA LYS A 37 -20.48 2.69 6.05
C LYS A 37 -19.21 3.52 6.12
N SER A 38 -18.21 3.01 6.82
CA SER A 38 -16.89 3.62 6.97
C SER A 38 -15.78 2.69 6.50
N TRP A 39 -14.91 3.21 5.63
CA TRP A 39 -13.77 2.49 5.06
C TRP A 39 -12.45 3.12 5.49
N ALA A 40 -11.43 2.30 5.67
CA ALA A 40 -10.05 2.77 5.80
C ALA A 40 -9.05 1.93 5.02
N PHE A 41 -8.14 2.62 4.34
CA PHE A 41 -6.91 2.05 3.81
C PHE A 41 -5.79 2.40 4.79
N ILE A 42 -5.17 1.39 5.39
CA ILE A 42 -4.20 1.53 6.47
C ILE A 42 -2.86 1.01 5.96
N GLY A 43 -1.85 1.87 5.95
CA GLY A 43 -0.52 1.49 5.48
C GLY A 43 0.31 2.68 5.04
N ASP A 44 1.04 2.50 3.94
CA ASP A 44 2.03 3.43 3.43
C ASP A 44 1.53 4.26 2.24
N SER A 45 2.46 4.77 1.42
CA SER A 45 2.17 5.64 0.30
C SER A 45 1.45 4.91 -0.84
N ILE A 46 1.56 3.59 -0.94
CA ILE A 46 0.81 2.77 -1.91
C ILE A 46 -0.64 2.62 -1.46
N SER A 47 -0.93 2.65 -0.16
CA SER A 47 -2.32 2.77 0.33
C SER A 47 -2.95 4.10 -0.07
N ARG A 48 -2.20 5.22 0.04
CA ARG A 48 -2.67 6.52 -0.47
C ARG A 48 -2.89 6.49 -1.98
N ASN A 49 -1.95 5.91 -2.73
CA ASN A 49 -2.05 5.79 -4.18
C ASN A 49 -3.31 5.01 -4.60
N HIS A 50 -3.65 3.93 -3.87
CA HIS A 50 -4.85 3.15 -4.10
C HIS A 50 -6.13 3.92 -3.74
N VAL A 51 -6.14 4.67 -2.63
CA VAL A 51 -7.27 5.55 -2.29
C VAL A 51 -7.47 6.65 -3.32
N GLN A 52 -6.40 7.25 -3.84
CA GLN A 52 -6.50 8.26 -4.89
C GLN A 52 -7.10 7.69 -6.18
N SER A 53 -6.68 6.48 -6.59
CA SER A 53 -7.30 5.74 -7.70
C SER A 53 -8.81 5.58 -7.46
N LEU A 54 -9.19 5.07 -6.28
CA LEU A 54 -10.59 4.82 -5.94
C LEU A 54 -11.40 6.12 -5.93
N LEU A 55 -10.88 7.21 -5.35
CA LEU A 55 -11.53 8.53 -5.37
C LEU A 55 -11.81 9.01 -6.79
N CYS A 56 -10.85 8.86 -7.72
CA CYS A 56 -11.03 9.19 -9.14
C CYS A 56 -12.08 8.30 -9.83
N ILE A 57 -12.22 7.04 -9.41
CA ILE A 57 -13.26 6.15 -9.93
C ILE A 57 -14.64 6.59 -9.40
N LEU A 58 -14.74 6.94 -8.12
CA LEU A 58 -15.98 7.33 -7.46
C LEU A 58 -16.48 8.72 -7.89
N SER A 59 -15.58 9.64 -8.23
CA SER A 59 -15.93 11.01 -8.70
C SER A 59 -16.77 11.04 -9.97
N LYS A 60 -16.81 9.93 -10.73
CA LYS A 60 -17.75 9.74 -11.84
C LYS A 60 -19.23 9.74 -11.41
N VAL A 61 -19.50 9.60 -10.12
CA VAL A 61 -20.84 9.58 -9.53
C VAL A 61 -21.01 10.68 -8.49
N GLU A 62 -20.08 10.81 -7.55
CA GLU A 62 -20.07 11.87 -6.54
C GLU A 62 -18.62 12.15 -6.11
N GLU A 63 -18.24 13.42 -5.99
CA GLU A 63 -16.94 13.80 -5.46
C GLU A 63 -16.93 13.67 -3.92
N GLY A 64 -15.89 13.06 -3.38
CA GLY A 64 -15.71 12.96 -1.93
C GLY A 64 -15.26 14.29 -1.34
N HIS A 65 -15.96 14.79 -0.33
CA HIS A 65 -15.60 16.01 0.39
C HIS A 65 -14.57 15.69 1.48
N GLU A 66 -13.38 16.28 1.42
CA GLU A 66 -12.39 16.12 2.49
C GLU A 66 -12.93 16.74 3.78
N VAL A 67 -13.07 15.93 4.83
CA VAL A 67 -13.61 16.35 6.15
C VAL A 67 -12.57 16.27 7.26
N TYR A 68 -11.43 15.66 6.99
CA TYR A 68 -10.31 15.58 7.92
C TYR A 68 -9.00 15.31 7.17
N HIS A 69 -7.93 15.90 7.68
CA HIS A 69 -6.55 15.51 7.40
C HIS A 69 -5.71 15.67 8.67
N ASP A 70 -4.63 14.90 8.80
CA ASP A 70 -3.61 15.18 9.82
C ASP A 70 -2.75 16.39 9.41
N LYS A 71 -1.91 16.87 10.34
CA LYS A 71 -1.04 18.05 10.12
C LYS A 71 -0.15 17.92 8.88
N GLU A 72 0.25 16.70 8.55
CA GLU A 72 1.17 16.39 7.44
C GLU A 72 0.44 15.97 6.16
N TYR A 73 -0.89 15.97 6.16
CA TYR A 73 -1.74 15.50 5.05
C TYR A 73 -1.45 14.05 4.61
N LYS A 74 -0.86 13.23 5.48
CA LYS A 74 -0.56 11.82 5.23
C LYS A 74 -1.78 10.95 5.50
N SER A 75 -2.57 11.28 6.51
CA SER A 75 -3.88 10.68 6.81
C SER A 75 -4.98 11.63 6.40
N LYS A 76 -6.03 11.11 5.76
CA LYS A 76 -7.16 11.90 5.24
C LYS A 76 -8.47 11.13 5.31
N ARG A 77 -9.59 11.85 5.37
CA ARG A 77 -10.94 11.28 5.29
C ARG A 77 -11.82 12.11 4.38
N TRP A 78 -12.57 11.41 3.53
CA TRP A 78 -13.56 11.97 2.62
C TRP A 78 -14.95 11.46 2.98
N LEU A 79 -15.95 12.34 2.90
CA LEU A 79 -17.37 12.04 3.03
C LEU A 79 -18.04 12.13 1.65
N PHE A 80 -18.86 11.13 1.33
CA PHE A 80 -19.77 11.12 0.19
C PHE A 80 -21.19 11.39 0.69
N PRO A 81 -21.66 12.64 0.68
CA PRO A 81 -22.84 13.06 1.45
C PRO A 81 -24.12 12.34 1.03
N SER A 82 -24.32 12.10 -0.27
CA SER A 82 -25.51 11.43 -0.78
C SER A 82 -25.64 9.99 -0.30
N TYR A 83 -24.54 9.39 0.16
CA TYR A 83 -24.46 8.02 0.64
C TYR A 83 -24.16 7.93 2.14
N ASN A 84 -23.81 9.04 2.81
CA ASN A 84 -23.27 9.01 4.16
C ASN A 84 -22.15 7.94 4.29
N PHE A 85 -21.29 7.88 3.28
CA PHE A 85 -20.19 6.94 3.18
C PHE A 85 -18.89 7.69 3.49
N THR A 86 -18.06 7.15 4.38
CA THR A 86 -16.73 7.71 4.62
C THR A 86 -15.63 6.80 4.09
N LEU A 87 -14.67 7.41 3.41
CA LEU A 87 -13.46 6.75 2.94
C LEU A 87 -12.26 7.42 3.60
N SER A 88 -11.39 6.65 4.24
CA SER A 88 -10.21 7.16 4.91
C SER A 88 -8.93 6.52 4.37
N VAL A 89 -7.84 7.28 4.39
CA VAL A 89 -6.48 6.71 4.37
C VAL A 89 -5.80 7.06 5.69
N ILE A 90 -5.24 6.06 6.36
CA ILE A 90 -4.57 6.20 7.66
C ILE A 90 -3.10 5.86 7.45
N TRP A 91 -2.24 6.85 7.65
CA TRP A 91 -0.80 6.69 7.51
C TRP A 91 -0.22 5.90 8.68
N SER A 92 0.12 4.65 8.39
CA SER A 92 0.75 3.71 9.33
C SER A 92 1.65 2.75 8.55
N PRO A 93 2.80 3.22 8.01
CA PRO A 93 3.60 2.46 7.06
C PRO A 93 4.19 1.15 7.64
N PHE A 94 4.36 1.11 8.96
CA PHE A 94 4.82 -0.08 9.69
C PHE A 94 3.69 -0.85 10.37
N LEU A 95 2.45 -0.34 10.39
CA LEU A 95 1.28 -0.87 11.10
C LEU A 95 1.42 -0.95 12.64
N VAL A 96 2.65 -1.03 13.16
CA VAL A 96 3.01 -0.93 14.57
C VAL A 96 3.52 0.49 14.88
N ASN A 97 3.61 0.82 16.16
CA ASN A 97 4.01 2.14 16.61
C ASN A 97 5.45 2.44 16.15
N ALA A 98 5.61 3.57 15.47
CA ALA A 98 6.89 4.01 14.95
C ALA A 98 7.06 5.52 15.13
N ALA A 99 8.24 5.94 15.57
CA ALA A 99 8.68 7.32 15.43
C ALA A 99 9.45 7.46 14.10
N ILE A 100 8.93 8.32 13.21
CA ILE A 100 9.47 8.55 11.87
C ILE A 100 9.94 9.99 11.80
N PHE A 101 11.20 10.19 11.43
CA PHE A 101 11.88 11.49 11.43
C PHE A 101 12.22 11.97 10.01
N GLU A 102 11.39 11.57 9.05
CA GLU A 102 11.56 11.78 7.60
C GLU A 102 10.58 12.85 7.08
N ASP A 103 11.11 13.78 6.29
CA ASP A 103 10.32 14.83 5.64
C ASP A 103 9.57 14.33 4.38
N VAL A 104 8.90 15.24 3.67
CA VAL A 104 8.13 14.90 2.46
C VAL A 104 9.00 14.48 1.26
N ASN A 105 10.28 14.83 1.27
CA ASN A 105 11.26 14.51 0.23
C ASN A 105 12.04 13.22 0.54
N GLY A 106 11.78 12.60 1.69
CA GLY A 106 12.47 11.39 2.10
C GLY A 106 13.78 11.64 2.86
N VAL A 107 14.04 12.89 3.27
CA VAL A 107 15.24 13.24 4.04
C VAL A 107 14.99 12.93 5.51
N SER A 108 15.80 12.03 6.08
CA SER A 108 15.69 11.64 7.48
C SER A 108 16.63 12.43 8.38
N THR A 109 16.12 12.86 9.54
CA THR A 109 16.91 13.54 10.58
C THR A 109 17.39 12.60 11.70
N SER A 110 16.83 11.39 11.77
CA SER A 110 17.22 10.34 12.73
C SER A 110 16.83 8.95 12.21
N ASP A 111 17.35 7.89 12.82
CA ASP A 111 16.92 6.51 12.56
C ASP A 111 15.46 6.32 13.00
N ILE A 112 14.69 5.50 12.30
CA ILE A 112 13.32 5.15 12.70
C ILE A 112 13.37 4.34 14.00
N GLU A 113 12.50 4.69 14.96
CA GLU A 113 12.31 3.89 16.18
C GLU A 113 11.03 3.08 16.04
N LEU A 114 11.14 1.76 15.99
CA LEU A 114 10.04 0.84 15.69
C LEU A 114 9.73 -0.04 16.90
N HIS A 115 8.55 0.16 17.50
CA HIS A 115 8.06 -0.62 18.63
C HIS A 115 7.24 -1.82 18.15
N LEU A 116 7.87 -3.01 18.10
CA LEU A 116 7.27 -4.22 17.53
C LEU A 116 6.18 -4.84 18.42
N ASP A 117 6.12 -4.45 19.69
CA ASP A 117 5.17 -4.91 20.70
C ASP A 117 3.86 -4.09 20.74
N LYS A 118 3.85 -2.90 20.13
CA LYS A 118 2.76 -1.92 20.20
C LYS A 118 2.16 -1.66 18.82
N LEU A 119 0.84 -1.81 18.67
CA LEU A 119 0.15 -1.39 17.44
C LEU A 119 0.21 0.14 17.30
N ASP A 120 0.15 0.63 16.06
CA ASP A 120 -0.04 2.06 15.83
C ASP A 120 -1.47 2.47 16.21
N LYS A 121 -1.56 3.32 17.25
CA LYS A 121 -2.83 3.83 17.78
C LYS A 121 -3.67 4.54 16.73
N LYS A 122 -3.05 5.15 15.70
CA LYS A 122 -3.75 5.89 14.65
C LYS A 122 -4.85 5.07 13.99
N TRP A 123 -4.60 3.79 13.72
CA TRP A 123 -5.62 2.90 13.16
C TRP A 123 -6.23 1.97 14.21
N ALA A 124 -5.46 1.53 15.20
CA ALA A 124 -5.93 0.58 16.21
C ALA A 124 -7.10 1.16 17.04
N ASP A 125 -7.05 2.45 17.37
CA ASP A 125 -8.12 3.12 18.14
C ASP A 125 -9.42 3.28 17.32
N GLN A 126 -9.32 3.26 15.98
CA GLN A 126 -10.46 3.40 15.06
C GLN A 126 -10.99 2.04 14.57
N PHE A 127 -10.25 0.96 14.80
CA PHE A 127 -10.48 -0.37 14.23
C PHE A 127 -11.92 -0.87 14.37
N GLN A 128 -12.54 -0.69 15.54
CA GLN A 128 -13.89 -1.17 15.80
C GLN A 128 -15.00 -0.35 15.12
N SER A 129 -14.70 0.90 14.73
CA SER A 129 -15.68 1.80 14.10
C SER A 129 -15.77 1.66 12.58
N LEU A 130 -14.86 0.88 11.97
CA LEU A 130 -14.77 0.72 10.53
C LEU A 130 -15.61 -0.48 10.08
N ASP A 131 -16.23 -0.40 8.91
CA ASP A 131 -16.98 -1.52 8.32
C ASP A 131 -16.11 -2.31 7.34
N TYR A 132 -15.14 -1.65 6.72
CA TYR A 132 -14.22 -2.26 5.76
C TYR A 132 -12.82 -1.68 5.93
N MET A 133 -11.82 -2.55 5.84
CA MET A 133 -10.42 -2.15 5.94
C MET A 133 -9.59 -2.81 4.86
N ILE A 134 -8.65 -2.06 4.28
CA ILE A 134 -7.53 -2.62 3.52
C ILE A 134 -6.26 -2.30 4.29
N ILE A 135 -5.56 -3.33 4.76
CA ILE A 135 -4.34 -3.21 5.56
C ILE A 135 -3.17 -3.73 4.74
N SER A 136 -2.06 -2.98 4.71
CA SER A 136 -0.84 -3.40 4.00
C SER A 136 0.41 -2.76 4.57
N GLY A 137 1.52 -3.50 4.51
CA GLY A 137 2.87 -3.00 4.75
C GLY A 137 3.80 -3.40 3.59
N GLY A 138 5.11 -3.30 3.80
CA GLY A 138 6.10 -3.76 2.82
C GLY A 138 7.39 -2.95 2.86
N LYS A 139 7.63 -2.17 1.80
CA LYS A 139 8.93 -1.53 1.50
C LYS A 139 9.46 -0.59 2.60
N TRP A 140 8.61 -0.04 3.46
CA TRP A 140 9.05 0.77 4.60
C TRP A 140 9.92 0.00 5.60
N PHE A 141 9.74 -1.31 5.74
CA PHE A 141 10.56 -2.17 6.61
C PHE A 141 12.02 -2.30 6.12
N LEU A 142 12.30 -1.97 4.85
CA LEU A 142 13.65 -1.99 4.30
C LEU A 142 14.51 -0.78 4.73
N LYS A 143 13.91 0.24 5.36
CA LYS A 143 14.63 1.40 5.87
C LYS A 143 15.41 1.03 7.13
N THR A 144 16.48 1.79 7.40
CA THR A 144 17.18 1.73 8.69
C THR A 144 16.21 2.00 9.83
N ALA A 145 16.16 1.09 10.79
CA ALA A 145 15.30 1.20 11.96
C ALA A 145 15.88 0.47 13.17
N ILE A 146 15.68 1.05 14.35
CA ILE A 146 16.00 0.48 15.64
C ILE A 146 14.75 -0.20 16.18
N TYR A 147 14.88 -1.44 16.64
CA TYR A 147 13.77 -2.26 17.07
C TYR A 147 13.65 -2.25 18.60
N TYR A 148 12.48 -1.85 19.07
CA TYR A 148 12.14 -1.77 20.48
C TYR A 148 11.05 -2.77 20.85
N GLU A 149 11.16 -3.31 22.05
CA GLU A 149 10.09 -4.02 22.75
C GLU A 149 10.14 -3.66 24.23
N ASN A 150 8.98 -3.36 24.84
CA ASN A 150 8.91 -2.90 26.24
C ASN A 150 9.89 -1.75 26.53
N ASN A 151 10.10 -0.87 25.55
CA ASN A 151 11.06 0.24 25.56
C ASN A 151 12.55 -0.17 25.67
N THR A 152 12.88 -1.44 25.40
CA THR A 152 14.25 -1.96 25.34
C THR A 152 14.64 -2.28 23.91
N ILE A 153 15.85 -1.88 23.51
CA ILE A 153 16.41 -2.15 22.18
C ILE A 153 16.69 -3.65 22.05
N GLN A 154 16.08 -4.28 21.06
CA GLN A 154 16.30 -5.69 20.70
C GLN A 154 17.39 -5.86 19.65
N GLY A 155 17.58 -4.85 18.82
CA GLY A 155 18.49 -4.86 17.69
C GLY A 155 18.04 -3.83 16.66
N CYS A 156 18.46 -4.01 15.42
CA CYS A 156 18.12 -3.06 14.37
C CYS A 156 18.22 -3.65 12.97
N HIS A 157 17.90 -2.84 11.96
CA HIS A 157 18.28 -3.06 10.58
C HIS A 157 19.14 -1.93 10.04
N TYR A 158 20.30 -2.30 9.48
CA TYR A 158 21.26 -1.42 8.83
C TYR A 158 21.66 -0.20 9.69
N CYS A 159 22.21 -0.46 10.88
CA CYS A 159 22.75 0.58 11.78
C CYS A 159 24.27 0.45 11.99
N PRO A 160 25.09 0.65 10.94
CA PRO A 160 26.53 0.38 10.99
C PRO A 160 27.29 1.24 12.01
N LYS A 161 26.71 2.38 12.42
CA LYS A 161 27.32 3.32 13.37
C LYS A 161 26.97 3.02 14.84
N ARG A 162 26.20 1.96 15.11
CA ARG A 162 25.74 1.60 16.46
C ARG A 162 26.16 0.17 16.79
N ASN A 163 26.47 -0.08 18.06
CA ASN A 163 26.77 -1.42 18.56
C ASN A 163 25.48 -2.19 18.91
N PHE A 164 24.55 -2.28 17.94
CA PHE A 164 23.30 -3.02 18.09
C PHE A 164 23.36 -4.32 17.27
N THR A 165 22.66 -5.35 17.72
CA THR A 165 22.52 -6.59 16.97
C THR A 165 21.76 -6.36 15.66
N GLU A 166 22.35 -6.71 14.52
CA GLU A 166 21.67 -6.71 13.22
C GLU A 166 20.68 -7.88 13.16
N LEU A 167 19.40 -7.56 13.26
CA LEU A 167 18.31 -8.54 13.18
C LEU A 167 17.72 -8.60 11.75
N GLY A 168 17.97 -7.57 10.94
CA GLY A 168 17.44 -7.46 9.59
C GLY A 168 15.97 -7.05 9.54
N PHE A 169 15.52 -6.55 8.39
CA PHE A 169 14.10 -6.28 8.14
C PHE A 169 13.19 -7.53 8.21
N PRO A 170 13.61 -8.77 7.84
CA PRO A 170 12.72 -9.93 7.87
C PRO A 170 12.21 -10.24 9.29
N TYR A 171 13.06 -10.02 10.29
CA TYR A 171 12.70 -10.15 11.70
C TYR A 171 11.56 -9.19 12.08
N ALA A 172 11.77 -7.89 11.85
CA ALA A 172 10.79 -6.87 12.20
C ALA A 172 9.49 -7.01 11.40
N TYR A 173 9.58 -7.32 10.10
CA TYR A 173 8.40 -7.44 9.25
C TYR A 173 7.52 -8.60 9.68
N ARG A 174 8.11 -9.78 9.90
CA ARG A 174 7.36 -10.94 10.41
C ARG A 174 6.72 -10.66 11.75
N LYS A 175 7.46 -10.03 12.67
CA LYS A 175 6.97 -9.74 14.03
C LYS A 175 5.82 -8.73 14.03
N ALA A 176 5.94 -7.68 13.22
CA ALA A 176 4.87 -6.69 13.03
C ALA A 176 3.62 -7.32 12.42
N LEU A 177 3.74 -8.09 11.33
CA LEU A 177 2.60 -8.78 10.72
C LEU A 177 1.95 -9.78 11.67
N HIS A 178 2.76 -10.57 12.38
CA HIS A 178 2.25 -11.49 13.40
C HIS A 178 1.41 -10.75 14.44
N ARG A 179 1.91 -9.63 14.97
CA ARG A 179 1.22 -8.81 15.99
C ARG A 179 -0.09 -8.21 15.46
N VAL A 180 -0.04 -7.61 14.27
CA VAL A 180 -1.20 -6.97 13.62
C VAL A 180 -2.28 -7.99 13.28
N LEU A 181 -1.91 -9.09 12.63
CA LEU A 181 -2.85 -10.13 12.24
C LEU A 181 -3.41 -10.85 13.46
N ASN A 182 -2.60 -11.14 14.48
CA ASN A 182 -3.09 -11.73 15.72
C ASN A 182 -4.13 -10.81 16.41
N PHE A 183 -3.90 -9.50 16.46
CA PHE A 183 -4.88 -8.54 16.96
C PHE A 183 -6.20 -8.58 16.17
N ILE A 184 -6.11 -8.61 14.84
CA ILE A 184 -7.29 -8.65 13.97
C ILE A 184 -8.12 -9.92 14.23
N VAL A 185 -7.48 -11.09 14.21
CA VAL A 185 -8.19 -12.38 14.24
C VAL A 185 -8.66 -12.77 15.64
N THR A 186 -8.14 -12.13 16.69
CA THR A 186 -8.61 -12.29 18.08
C THR A 186 -9.67 -11.26 18.46
N SER A 187 -9.96 -10.29 17.58
CA SER A 187 -11.01 -9.31 17.79
C SER A 187 -12.42 -9.88 17.57
N ASN A 188 -13.44 -9.11 17.96
CA ASN A 188 -14.85 -9.38 17.69
C ASN A 188 -15.38 -8.62 16.45
N HIS A 189 -14.49 -8.03 15.64
CA HIS A 189 -14.85 -7.19 14.51
C HIS A 189 -15.69 -7.94 13.46
N LYS A 190 -16.71 -7.27 12.92
CA LYS A 190 -17.67 -7.87 11.97
C LYS A 190 -17.50 -7.42 10.52
N GLY A 191 -16.81 -6.30 10.32
CA GLY A 191 -16.48 -5.78 9.01
C GLY A 191 -15.52 -6.66 8.22
N LEU A 192 -15.40 -6.38 6.92
CA LEU A 192 -14.50 -7.11 6.03
C LEU A 192 -13.10 -6.47 6.07
N ILE A 193 -12.09 -7.30 6.28
CA ILE A 193 -10.69 -6.90 6.34
C ILE A 193 -9.96 -7.56 5.18
N LEU A 194 -9.37 -6.76 4.32
CA LEU A 194 -8.51 -7.18 3.23
C LEU A 194 -7.06 -6.93 3.64
N PHE A 195 -6.24 -7.97 3.69
CA PHE A 195 -4.79 -7.81 3.75
C PHE A 195 -4.26 -7.73 2.32
N ARG A 196 -3.73 -6.58 1.91
CA ARG A 196 -3.14 -6.43 0.57
C ARG A 196 -1.65 -6.77 0.62
N SER A 197 -1.21 -7.68 -0.24
CA SER A 197 0.21 -8.03 -0.36
C SER A 197 1.07 -6.86 -0.85
N ALA A 198 2.37 -6.91 -0.57
CA ALA A 198 3.31 -5.92 -1.05
C ALA A 198 3.38 -5.89 -2.58
N THR A 199 3.63 -4.70 -3.11
CA THR A 199 3.79 -4.44 -4.54
C THR A 199 5.27 -4.26 -4.86
N PRO A 200 5.78 -4.90 -5.92
CA PRO A 200 7.17 -4.73 -6.33
C PRO A 200 7.40 -3.33 -6.91
N ASP A 201 8.63 -2.84 -6.76
CA ASP A 201 9.14 -1.74 -7.59
C ASP A 201 9.74 -2.30 -8.89
N HIS A 202 9.91 -1.42 -9.88
CA HIS A 202 10.50 -1.78 -11.17
C HIS A 202 11.75 -0.96 -11.49
N PHE A 203 12.56 -0.64 -10.46
CA PHE A 203 13.86 -0.01 -10.72
C PHE A 203 14.78 -0.96 -11.51
N GLU A 204 15.37 -0.42 -12.56
CA GLU A 204 16.38 -1.00 -13.43
C GLU A 204 17.65 -0.15 -13.39
N ASN A 205 18.82 -0.78 -13.56
CA ASN A 205 20.14 -0.14 -13.61
C ASN A 205 20.49 0.70 -12.36
N GLY A 206 19.91 0.36 -11.20
CA GLY A 206 20.10 1.05 -9.94
C GLY A 206 18.86 0.94 -9.07
N GLU A 207 18.87 1.63 -7.93
CA GLU A 207 17.76 1.76 -7.00
C GLU A 207 17.32 3.22 -6.91
N TRP A 208 16.26 3.49 -6.14
CA TRP A 208 15.69 4.84 -5.99
C TRP A 208 16.70 5.92 -5.55
N PHE A 209 17.77 5.51 -4.85
CA PHE A 209 18.83 6.40 -4.33
C PHE A 209 20.13 6.37 -5.16
N SER A 210 20.24 5.48 -6.15
CA SER A 210 21.46 5.27 -6.94
C SER A 210 21.24 5.46 -8.44
N GLY A 211 20.20 6.21 -8.84
CA GLY A 211 19.93 6.56 -10.23
C GLY A 211 19.15 5.50 -11.01
N GLY A 212 18.48 4.55 -10.32
CA GLY A 212 17.61 3.57 -10.97
C GLY A 212 16.48 4.21 -11.78
N THR A 213 16.06 3.55 -12.85
CA THR A 213 15.03 4.03 -13.78
C THR A 213 13.97 2.96 -14.06
N CYS A 214 12.85 3.33 -14.69
CA CYS A 214 11.79 2.41 -15.13
C CYS A 214 11.18 2.94 -16.44
N GLN A 215 11.89 2.73 -17.55
CA GLN A 215 11.55 3.34 -18.84
C GLN A 215 10.60 2.49 -19.69
N ARG A 216 10.21 1.30 -19.22
CA ARG A 216 9.34 0.40 -19.98
C ARG A 216 7.98 1.07 -20.22
N THR A 217 7.44 0.90 -21.41
CA THR A 217 6.13 1.48 -21.83
C THR A 217 5.09 0.40 -22.16
N VAL A 218 5.44 -0.87 -21.98
CA VAL A 218 4.56 -2.03 -22.19
C VAL A 218 4.67 -2.99 -21.00
N PRO A 219 3.58 -3.71 -20.66
CA PRO A 219 3.60 -4.76 -19.65
C PRO A 219 4.54 -5.90 -20.01
N PHE A 220 4.94 -6.65 -18.99
CA PHE A 220 5.49 -7.98 -19.19
C PHE A 220 4.40 -8.98 -19.52
N LYS A 221 4.75 -9.98 -20.33
CA LYS A 221 3.98 -11.22 -20.44
C LYS A 221 4.31 -12.15 -19.27
N ASP A 222 3.41 -13.11 -19.07
CA ASP A 222 3.61 -14.15 -18.07
C ASP A 222 4.93 -14.90 -18.32
N GLY A 223 5.76 -15.03 -17.28
CA GLY A 223 7.09 -15.64 -17.35
C GLY A 223 8.24 -14.74 -17.82
N GLU A 224 8.00 -13.49 -18.25
CA GLU A 224 9.09 -12.59 -18.69
C GLU A 224 9.84 -11.92 -17.53
N ILE A 225 9.29 -11.97 -16.31
CA ILE A 225 9.89 -11.39 -15.12
C ILE A 225 9.68 -12.29 -13.91
N SER A 226 10.64 -12.27 -12.98
CA SER A 226 10.56 -12.88 -11.66
C SER A 226 10.67 -11.79 -10.58
N LEU A 227 10.12 -12.07 -9.40
CA LEU A 227 10.29 -11.18 -8.24
C LEU A 227 11.77 -11.04 -7.88
N LYS A 228 12.17 -9.83 -7.48
CA LYS A 228 13.48 -9.58 -6.87
C LYS A 228 13.57 -10.28 -5.51
N ASP A 229 14.78 -10.62 -5.07
CA ASP A 229 15.01 -11.36 -3.81
C ASP A 229 14.29 -10.74 -2.60
N LEU A 230 14.34 -9.40 -2.46
CA LEU A 230 13.65 -8.70 -1.38
C LEU A 230 12.13 -8.87 -1.44
N ASP A 231 11.54 -8.81 -2.63
CA ASP A 231 10.10 -9.01 -2.83
C ASP A 231 9.69 -10.46 -2.59
N VAL A 232 10.54 -11.42 -2.92
CA VAL A 232 10.35 -12.84 -2.55
C VAL A 232 10.30 -13.01 -1.03
N ILE A 233 11.21 -12.36 -0.30
CA ILE A 233 11.24 -12.40 1.17
C ILE A 233 9.97 -11.77 1.77
N LEU A 234 9.60 -10.56 1.32
CA LEU A 234 8.39 -9.86 1.78
C LEU A 234 7.14 -10.73 1.55
N ARG A 235 6.95 -11.20 0.31
CA ARG A 235 5.81 -12.04 -0.07
C ARG A 235 5.75 -13.33 0.73
N LYS A 236 6.89 -14.00 0.95
CA LYS A 236 6.94 -15.23 1.74
C LYS A 236 6.46 -14.99 3.17
N ILE A 237 6.95 -13.93 3.82
CA ILE A 237 6.54 -13.58 5.19
C ILE A 237 5.05 -13.25 5.24
N GLU A 238 4.55 -12.47 4.28
CA GLU A 238 3.14 -12.10 4.16
C GLU A 238 2.23 -13.32 4.07
N LEU A 239 2.52 -14.24 3.16
CA LEU A 239 1.70 -15.44 2.95
C LEU A 239 1.76 -16.38 4.16
N GLU A 240 2.94 -16.55 4.78
CA GLU A 240 3.08 -17.40 5.96
C GLU A 240 2.31 -16.84 7.17
N GLU A 241 2.42 -15.54 7.48
CA GLU A 241 1.69 -14.95 8.60
C GLU A 241 0.19 -14.82 8.30
N PHE A 242 -0.20 -14.53 7.06
CA PHE A 242 -1.61 -14.52 6.64
C PHE A 242 -2.25 -15.90 6.79
N THR A 243 -1.59 -16.97 6.31
CA THR A 243 -2.13 -18.33 6.39
C THR A 243 -2.38 -18.77 7.84
N LYS A 244 -1.45 -18.43 8.76
CA LYS A 244 -1.63 -18.67 10.20
C LYS A 244 -2.85 -17.91 10.74
N ALA A 245 -2.99 -16.64 10.35
CA ALA A 245 -4.07 -15.79 10.80
C ALA A 245 -5.44 -16.24 10.25
N GLU A 246 -5.52 -16.63 8.98
CA GLU A 246 -6.75 -17.08 8.31
C GLU A 246 -7.39 -18.29 9.02
N ALA A 247 -6.58 -19.25 9.47
CA ALA A 247 -7.05 -20.38 10.24
C ALA A 247 -7.73 -19.96 11.55
N VAL A 248 -7.15 -18.98 12.26
CA VAL A 248 -7.73 -18.42 13.50
C VAL A 248 -8.95 -17.54 13.20
N ALA A 249 -8.91 -16.75 12.13
CA ALA A 249 -10.00 -15.89 11.68
C ALA A 249 -11.27 -16.72 11.39
N SER A 250 -11.11 -17.85 10.71
CA SER A 250 -12.19 -18.78 10.40
C SER A 250 -12.85 -19.33 11.67
N LYS A 251 -12.05 -19.73 12.67
CA LYS A 251 -12.53 -20.19 13.98
C LYS A 251 -13.28 -19.09 14.73
N ASN A 252 -12.78 -17.85 14.69
CA ASN A 252 -13.32 -16.71 15.41
C ASN A 252 -14.41 -15.94 14.63
N LYS A 253 -14.75 -16.39 13.41
CA LYS A 253 -15.72 -15.75 12.51
C LYS A 253 -15.34 -14.30 12.17
N VAL A 254 -14.05 -14.01 12.06
CA VAL A 254 -13.50 -12.74 11.59
C VAL A 254 -13.38 -12.80 10.06
N LYS A 255 -13.91 -11.80 9.35
CA LYS A 255 -13.87 -11.75 7.88
C LYS A 255 -12.52 -11.17 7.41
N LEU A 256 -11.49 -12.00 7.41
CA LEU A 256 -10.16 -11.68 6.87
C LEU A 256 -9.99 -12.35 5.51
N LYS A 257 -9.59 -11.59 4.47
CA LYS A 257 -9.27 -12.12 3.13
C LYS A 257 -7.96 -11.54 2.60
N LEU A 258 -7.25 -12.30 1.78
CA LEU A 258 -6.03 -11.86 1.10
C LEU A 258 -6.40 -11.17 -0.22
N LEU A 259 -5.98 -9.92 -0.38
CA LEU A 259 -5.97 -9.20 -1.65
C LEU A 259 -4.56 -9.30 -2.25
N ASP A 260 -4.29 -10.38 -2.98
CA ASP A 260 -2.97 -10.63 -3.56
C ASP A 260 -2.77 -9.81 -4.84
N THR A 261 -2.05 -8.70 -4.73
CA THR A 261 -1.74 -7.78 -5.84
C THR A 261 -0.34 -7.93 -6.39
N THR A 262 0.51 -8.79 -5.81
CA THR A 262 1.95 -8.79 -6.11
C THR A 262 2.22 -9.16 -7.56
N ASN A 263 1.68 -10.28 -8.04
CA ASN A 263 1.96 -10.77 -9.40
C ASN A 263 1.34 -9.89 -10.49
N LEU A 264 0.12 -9.39 -10.28
CA LEU A 264 -0.51 -8.52 -11.27
C LEU A 264 0.15 -7.13 -11.34
N ALA A 265 0.75 -6.66 -10.23
CA ALA A 265 1.59 -5.47 -10.22
C ALA A 265 2.96 -5.73 -10.87
N LEU A 266 3.56 -6.90 -10.64
CA LEU A 266 4.85 -7.30 -11.23
C LEU A 266 4.85 -7.26 -12.77
N LEU A 267 3.71 -7.55 -13.40
CA LEU A 267 3.62 -7.52 -14.85
C LEU A 267 3.49 -6.11 -15.43
N ARG A 268 3.47 -5.06 -14.60
CA ARG A 268 3.10 -3.70 -15.00
C ARG A 268 4.21 -2.65 -14.83
N PRO A 269 5.45 -2.90 -15.28
CA PRO A 269 6.52 -1.89 -15.18
C PRO A 269 6.17 -0.60 -15.93
N ASP A 270 5.28 -0.69 -16.91
CA ASP A 270 4.76 0.41 -17.73
C ASP A 270 3.93 1.44 -16.96
N GLY A 271 3.42 1.07 -15.78
CA GLY A 271 2.49 1.90 -15.03
C GLY A 271 3.10 2.90 -14.05
N HIS A 272 4.43 2.89 -13.90
CA HIS A 272 5.11 3.80 -13.00
C HIS A 272 5.24 5.21 -13.61
N PRO A 273 5.20 6.28 -12.81
CA PRO A 273 5.39 7.64 -13.30
C PRO A 273 6.83 7.87 -13.78
N GLY A 274 7.82 7.13 -13.27
CA GLY A 274 9.23 7.34 -13.60
C GLY A 274 9.63 8.78 -13.33
N PRO A 275 10.17 9.52 -14.30
CA PRO A 275 10.56 10.92 -14.09
C PRO A 275 9.35 11.86 -13.95
N TYR A 276 8.17 11.45 -14.40
CA TYR A 276 6.97 12.28 -14.47
C TYR A 276 6.17 12.34 -13.16
N ARG A 277 6.82 12.04 -12.02
CA ARG A 277 6.28 12.34 -10.69
C ARG A 277 6.13 13.85 -10.49
N HIS A 278 7.08 14.63 -11.01
CA HIS A 278 7.07 16.08 -10.97
C HIS A 278 6.45 16.66 -12.25
N PHE A 279 5.98 17.91 -12.17
CA PHE A 279 5.34 18.60 -13.30
C PHE A 279 6.40 18.98 -14.34
N HIS A 280 6.29 18.41 -15.55
CA HIS A 280 7.16 18.70 -16.70
C HIS A 280 8.68 18.69 -16.36
N PRO A 281 9.23 17.55 -15.91
CA PRO A 281 10.59 17.45 -15.37
C PRO A 281 11.69 17.85 -16.38
N PHE A 282 11.39 17.79 -17.67
CA PHE A 282 12.34 18.07 -18.76
C PHE A 282 12.03 19.37 -19.54
N ALA A 283 11.18 20.25 -19.02
CA ALA A 283 10.81 21.49 -19.73
C ALA A 283 11.95 22.52 -19.82
N GLN A 284 12.80 22.60 -18.80
CA GLN A 284 13.93 23.52 -18.76
C GLN A 284 15.17 22.93 -19.44
N ASP A 285 15.44 21.64 -19.22
CA ASP A 285 16.53 20.90 -19.84
C ASP A 285 16.05 19.48 -20.21
N LYS A 286 16.19 19.13 -21.48
CA LYS A 286 15.81 17.81 -22.00
C LYS A 286 16.70 16.68 -21.49
N ASN A 287 17.89 17.00 -21.01
CA ASN A 287 18.88 16.05 -20.49
C ASN A 287 19.00 16.10 -18.96
N ALA A 288 18.07 16.77 -18.27
CA ALA A 288 18.10 16.89 -16.81
C ALA A 288 18.13 15.52 -16.14
N GLU A 289 19.03 15.34 -15.17
CA GLU A 289 18.97 14.21 -14.27
C GLU A 289 17.87 14.44 -13.24
N VAL A 290 16.86 13.55 -13.24
CA VAL A 290 15.71 13.65 -12.35
C VAL A 290 15.49 12.35 -11.60
N GLN A 291 14.99 12.47 -10.37
CA GLN A 291 14.62 11.30 -9.59
C GLN A 291 13.47 10.55 -10.25
N ASN A 292 13.64 9.24 -10.43
CA ASN A 292 12.61 8.38 -10.98
C ASN A 292 11.80 7.75 -9.86
N ASP A 293 10.49 7.74 -10.00
CA ASP A 293 9.59 7.02 -9.12
C ASP A 293 9.09 5.76 -9.82
N CYS A 294 9.72 4.64 -9.46
CA CYS A 294 9.42 3.30 -9.97
C CYS A 294 8.73 2.43 -8.92
N LEU A 295 8.10 3.07 -7.92
CA LEU A 295 7.40 2.44 -6.81
C LEU A 295 5.91 2.76 -6.85
N HIS A 296 5.55 4.02 -7.07
CA HIS A 296 4.16 4.48 -7.16
C HIS A 296 3.59 4.29 -8.57
N TRP A 297 2.28 4.46 -8.73
CA TRP A 297 1.54 4.16 -9.94
C TRP A 297 0.87 5.41 -10.50
N CYS A 298 0.94 5.59 -11.83
CA CYS A 298 0.16 6.60 -12.54
C CYS A 298 -1.34 6.42 -12.29
N LEU A 299 -2.07 7.55 -12.30
CA LEU A 299 -3.52 7.60 -12.17
C LEU A 299 -4.13 8.41 -13.33
N PRO A 300 -5.10 7.86 -14.08
CA PRO A 300 -5.50 6.44 -14.10
C PRO A 300 -4.34 5.53 -14.49
N GLY A 301 -4.40 4.24 -14.15
CA GLY A 301 -3.28 3.32 -14.38
C GLY A 301 -3.50 1.91 -13.83
N PRO A 302 -2.45 1.06 -13.72
CA PRO A 302 -2.60 -0.35 -13.35
C PRO A 302 -3.29 -0.57 -12.00
N ILE A 303 -3.05 0.34 -11.06
CA ILE A 303 -3.62 0.32 -9.72
C ILE A 303 -5.17 0.36 -9.71
N ASP A 304 -5.78 0.87 -10.78
CA ASP A 304 -7.24 0.87 -10.94
C ASP A 304 -7.81 -0.57 -11.00
N SER A 305 -7.03 -1.54 -11.52
CA SER A 305 -7.42 -2.96 -11.54
C SER A 305 -7.51 -3.56 -10.13
N TRP A 306 -6.88 -2.95 -9.12
CA TRP A 306 -7.02 -3.40 -7.73
C TRP A 306 -8.41 -3.07 -7.19
N SER A 307 -9.00 -1.96 -7.64
CA SER A 307 -10.38 -1.61 -7.28
C SER A 307 -11.39 -2.58 -7.88
N ASP A 308 -11.19 -3.05 -9.12
CA ASP A 308 -12.01 -4.12 -9.72
C ASP A 308 -12.02 -5.37 -8.83
N LEU A 309 -10.85 -5.81 -8.34
CA LEU A 309 -10.72 -6.94 -7.41
C LEU A 309 -11.41 -6.67 -6.07
N VAL A 310 -11.18 -5.50 -5.47
CA VAL A 310 -11.79 -5.10 -4.20
C VAL A 310 -13.32 -5.14 -4.31
N MET A 311 -13.89 -4.59 -5.38
CA MET A 311 -15.34 -4.61 -5.59
C MET A 311 -15.87 -6.04 -5.65
N LYS A 312 -15.20 -6.93 -6.40
CA LYS A 312 -15.60 -8.34 -6.48
C LYS A 312 -15.54 -9.02 -5.11
N MET A 313 -14.44 -8.83 -4.38
CA MET A 313 -14.26 -9.44 -3.05
C MET A 313 -15.25 -8.94 -1.99
N VAL A 314 -15.68 -7.68 -2.10
CA VAL A 314 -16.68 -7.05 -1.23
C VAL A 314 -18.09 -7.50 -1.57
N LEU A 315 -18.39 -7.74 -2.85
CA LEU A 315 -19.68 -8.28 -3.27
C LEU A 315 -19.86 -9.76 -2.86
N ASP A 316 -18.76 -10.51 -2.85
CA ASP A 316 -18.75 -11.95 -2.54
C ASP A 316 -18.43 -12.24 -1.06
N GLY A 317 -18.30 -11.24 -0.18
CA GLY A 317 -17.85 -11.39 1.22
C GLY A 317 -18.85 -10.93 2.27
#